data_AF-A0A973KK50-F1
#
_entry.id   AF-A0A973KK50-F1
#
_cell.length_a   1.000
_cell.length_b   1.000
_cell.length_c   1.000
_cell.angle_alpha   90.00
_cell.angle_beta   90.00
_cell.angle_gamma   90.00
#
_symmetry.space_group_name_H-M   'P 1'
#
loop_
_entity.id
_entity.type
_entity.pdbx_description
1 polymer ?
#
loop_
_entity_poly.entity_id
_entity_poly.type
_entity_poly.pdbx_seq_one_letter_code
_entity_poly.pdbx_strand_id
1 'polypeptide(L)'
;MTSQPITDQQPTNLDLDEIAGRAAGLYEYATGLDAAWQDEADQLAGTDVPALLAEVRRLRDEQPAAPLDRQALAGLTAFHTSKLAATLRLYAPSELPEHQPGIERAIGLLDLHKEQLLAGRWTDDVQRMLTAMLGAVLDETSASLRRDGFGVDEVAEILSVPVSSAAVEQPAEACGKCRRPFDPADTRHDGRARYAETPYCRGCIDLCHEADAFHCCVICQ
;
A
#
# COMPACT_ATOMS: atom_id res chain seq x y z
N MET A 1 26.02 44.33 11.76
CA MET A 1 25.39 43.83 10.52
C MET A 1 25.99 42.47 10.23
N THR A 2 25.25 41.41 10.50
CA THR A 2 25.66 40.02 10.31
C THR A 2 24.57 39.33 9.51
N SER A 3 24.81 39.16 8.20
CA SER A 3 23.90 38.44 7.32
C SER A 3 23.86 36.98 7.70
N GLN A 4 22.68 36.42 7.92
CA GLN A 4 22.52 34.96 8.08
C GLN A 4 22.60 34.28 6.71
N PRO A 5 23.16 33.05 6.63
CA PRO A 5 23.17 32.28 5.40
C PRO A 5 21.74 31.85 5.05
N ILE A 6 21.35 32.04 3.80
CA ILE A 6 20.14 31.43 3.24
C ILE A 6 20.45 29.94 3.09
N THR A 7 19.81 29.11 3.89
CA THR A 7 19.85 27.66 3.71
C THR A 7 18.98 27.29 2.51
N ASP A 8 19.57 26.67 1.48
CA ASP A 8 18.83 26.03 0.40
C ASP A 8 17.87 24.99 0.98
N GLN A 9 16.58 25.33 1.01
CA GLN A 9 15.54 24.35 1.26
C GLN A 9 15.35 23.54 -0.02
N GLN A 10 15.89 22.33 -0.01
CA GLN A 10 15.63 21.32 -1.04
C GLN A 10 14.10 21.15 -1.18
N PRO A 11 13.53 21.27 -2.39
CA PRO A 11 12.09 21.25 -2.56
C PRO A 11 11.54 19.90 -2.08
N THR A 12 10.59 19.96 -1.14
CA THR A 12 9.83 18.79 -0.70
C THR A 12 9.13 18.16 -1.90
N ASN A 13 9.21 16.83 -2.00
CA ASN A 13 8.59 16.05 -3.06
C ASN A 13 7.13 16.50 -3.26
N LEU A 14 6.82 17.06 -4.43
CA LEU A 14 5.49 17.61 -4.71
C LEU A 14 4.48 16.47 -4.81
N ASP A 15 3.52 16.44 -3.89
CA ASP A 15 2.37 15.54 -3.99
C ASP A 15 1.44 16.05 -5.10
N LEU A 16 1.62 15.51 -6.30
CA LEU A 16 0.86 15.91 -7.49
C LEU A 16 -0.63 15.53 -7.37
N ASP A 17 -0.97 14.51 -6.59
CA ASP A 17 -2.35 14.09 -6.35
C ASP A 17 -3.05 15.02 -5.35
N GLU A 18 -2.37 15.48 -4.29
CA GLU A 18 -2.89 16.55 -3.41
C GLU A 18 -3.14 17.84 -4.21
N ILE A 19 -2.20 18.22 -5.08
CA ILE A 19 -2.31 19.43 -5.90
C ILE A 19 -3.46 19.29 -6.91
N ALA A 20 -3.59 18.14 -7.58
CA ALA A 20 -4.68 17.87 -8.52
C ALA A 20 -6.05 17.88 -7.82
N GLY A 21 -6.17 17.25 -6.65
CA GLY A 21 -7.41 17.27 -5.85
C GLY A 21 -7.80 18.67 -5.39
N ARG A 22 -6.82 19.49 -4.97
CA ARG A 22 -7.06 20.89 -4.60
C ARG A 22 -7.43 21.77 -5.79
N ALA A 23 -6.85 21.53 -6.97
CA ALA A 23 -7.21 22.23 -8.20
C ALA A 23 -8.63 21.88 -8.68
N ALA A 24 -9.02 20.60 -8.62
CA ALA A 24 -10.37 20.14 -8.96
C ALA A 24 -11.43 20.76 -8.03
N GLY A 25 -11.22 20.71 -6.71
CA GLY A 25 -12.15 21.31 -5.74
C GLY A 25 -12.29 22.83 -5.87
N LEU A 26 -11.22 23.54 -6.26
CA LEU A 26 -11.28 24.97 -6.58
C LEU A 26 -12.09 25.25 -7.87
N TYR A 27 -11.99 24.39 -8.87
CA TYR A 27 -12.76 24.52 -10.12
C TYR A 27 -14.25 24.26 -9.88
N GLU A 28 -14.59 23.19 -9.16
CA GLU A 28 -15.98 22.91 -8.77
C GLU A 28 -16.59 24.05 -7.95
N TYR A 29 -15.86 24.56 -6.95
CA TYR A 29 -16.27 25.73 -6.19
C TYR A 29 -16.48 26.97 -7.07
N ALA A 30 -15.59 27.24 -8.03
CA ALA A 30 -15.74 28.36 -8.96
C ALA A 30 -16.97 28.22 -9.88
N THR A 31 -17.28 27.00 -10.34
CA THR A 31 -18.43 26.73 -11.22
C THR A 31 -19.79 26.65 -10.52
N GLY A 32 -19.81 26.46 -9.18
CA GLY A 32 -21.02 26.36 -8.38
C GLY A 32 -21.51 27.66 -7.73
N LEU A 33 -20.87 28.79 -8.02
CA LEU A 33 -21.16 30.07 -7.36
C LEU A 33 -22.40 30.79 -7.93
N ASP A 34 -23.07 31.54 -7.05
CA ASP A 34 -24.15 32.46 -7.39
C ASP A 34 -23.63 33.64 -8.24
N ALA A 35 -24.50 34.25 -9.04
CA ALA A 35 -24.14 35.17 -10.13
C ALA A 35 -23.35 36.43 -9.68
N ALA A 36 -23.31 36.72 -8.38
CA ALA A 36 -22.51 37.79 -7.79
C ALA A 36 -20.98 37.54 -7.82
N TRP A 37 -20.53 36.31 -8.09
CA TRP A 37 -19.10 35.92 -8.10
C TRP A 37 -18.58 35.54 -9.49
N GLN A 38 -19.41 35.68 -10.52
CA GLN A 38 -19.10 35.23 -11.88
C GLN A 38 -17.90 36.00 -12.47
N ASP A 39 -17.73 37.27 -12.11
CA ASP A 39 -16.59 38.11 -12.49
C ASP A 39 -15.24 37.65 -11.87
N GLU A 40 -15.26 36.97 -10.71
CA GLU A 40 -14.05 36.37 -10.12
C GLU A 40 -13.78 34.98 -10.70
N ALA A 41 -14.84 34.20 -11.02
CA ALA A 41 -14.71 32.93 -11.74
C ALA A 41 -14.14 33.14 -13.16
N ASP A 42 -14.56 34.21 -13.87
CA ASP A 42 -14.03 34.57 -15.19
C ASP A 42 -12.56 35.05 -15.12
N GLN A 43 -12.14 35.71 -14.03
CA GLN A 43 -10.72 36.00 -13.79
C GLN A 43 -9.90 34.73 -13.54
N LEU A 44 -10.45 33.76 -12.80
CA LEU A 44 -9.84 32.44 -12.58
C LEU A 44 -9.82 31.59 -13.86
N ALA A 45 -10.80 31.71 -14.74
CA ALA A 45 -10.82 31.09 -16.07
C ALA A 45 -9.80 31.72 -17.05
N GLY A 46 -9.32 32.93 -16.75
CA GLY A 46 -8.15 33.54 -17.40
C GLY A 46 -6.81 32.95 -16.93
N THR A 47 -6.79 32.16 -15.85
CA THR A 47 -5.66 31.29 -15.52
C THR A 47 -5.77 29.99 -16.32
N ASP A 48 -4.64 29.45 -16.74
CA ASP A 48 -4.52 28.29 -17.65
C ASP A 48 -4.88 26.94 -16.98
N VAL A 49 -5.92 26.90 -16.14
CA VAL A 49 -6.40 25.71 -15.41
C VAL A 49 -6.71 24.53 -16.35
N PRO A 50 -7.34 24.71 -17.53
CA PRO A 50 -7.49 23.62 -18.50
C PRO A 50 -6.16 23.09 -19.04
N ALA A 51 -5.17 23.96 -19.26
CA ALA A 51 -3.84 23.57 -19.72
C ALA A 51 -3.03 22.87 -18.61
N LEU A 52 -3.14 23.34 -17.36
CA LEU A 52 -2.56 22.68 -16.18
C LEU A 52 -3.17 21.30 -15.93
N LEU A 53 -4.49 21.13 -16.08
CA LEU A 53 -5.15 19.83 -15.99
C LEU A 53 -4.74 18.89 -17.14
N ALA A 54 -4.58 19.42 -18.36
CA ALA A 54 -4.05 18.65 -19.49
C ALA A 54 -2.58 18.23 -19.26
N GLU A 55 -1.76 19.11 -18.70
CA GLU A 55 -0.35 18.84 -18.37
C GLU A 55 -0.21 17.85 -17.22
N VAL A 56 -1.02 17.94 -16.17
CA VAL A 56 -1.08 16.94 -15.08
C VAL A 56 -1.48 15.57 -15.62
N ARG A 57 -2.45 15.49 -16.55
CA ARG A 57 -2.81 14.24 -17.23
C ARG A 57 -1.63 13.70 -18.05
N ARG A 58 -0.98 14.55 -18.88
CA ARG A 58 0.22 14.18 -19.65
C ARG A 58 1.32 13.62 -18.75
N LEU A 59 1.62 14.29 -17.63
CA LEU A 59 2.63 13.86 -16.67
C LEU A 59 2.27 12.54 -15.97
N ARG A 60 0.99 12.32 -15.68
CA ARG A 60 0.49 11.04 -15.12
C ARG A 60 0.58 9.90 -16.14
N ASP A 61 0.30 10.17 -17.41
CA ASP A 61 0.36 9.17 -18.48
C ASP A 61 1.84 8.87 -18.88
N GLU A 62 2.76 9.83 -18.71
CA GLU A 62 4.21 9.67 -18.89
C GLU A 62 4.94 9.07 -17.69
N GLN A 63 4.35 9.14 -16.48
CA GLN A 63 4.78 8.37 -15.32
C GLN A 63 3.92 7.11 -15.21
N PRO A 64 4.24 6.01 -15.93
CA PRO A 64 3.54 4.75 -15.71
C PRO A 64 3.66 4.41 -14.24
N ALA A 65 2.52 4.36 -13.54
CA ALA A 65 2.46 4.22 -12.10
C ALA A 65 3.35 3.04 -11.68
N ALA A 66 4.50 3.34 -11.08
CA ALA A 66 5.45 2.31 -10.69
C ALA A 66 4.69 1.35 -9.77
N PRO A 67 4.63 0.04 -10.08
CA PRO A 67 3.79 -0.88 -9.34
C PRO A 67 4.18 -0.79 -7.87
N LEU A 68 3.26 -0.33 -7.03
CA LEU A 68 3.48 -0.08 -5.61
C LEU A 68 4.08 -1.33 -4.99
N ASP A 69 5.38 -1.27 -4.67
CA ASP A 69 6.05 -2.41 -4.09
C ASP A 69 5.46 -2.70 -2.70
N ARG A 70 5.67 -3.93 -2.21
CA ARG A 70 5.11 -4.34 -0.91
C ARG A 70 5.57 -3.45 0.25
N GLN A 71 6.72 -2.79 0.15
CA GLN A 71 7.24 -1.91 1.19
C GLN A 71 6.58 -0.52 1.13
N ALA A 72 6.33 0.01 -0.06
CA ALA A 72 5.53 1.23 -0.27
C ALA A 72 4.09 1.04 0.22
N LEU A 73 3.46 -0.11 -0.12
CA LEU A 73 2.13 -0.46 0.37
C LEU A 73 2.10 -0.62 1.90
N ALA A 74 3.08 -1.32 2.50
CA ALA A 74 3.23 -1.41 3.96
C ALA A 74 3.33 -0.02 4.62
N GLY A 75 4.14 0.88 4.06
CA GLY A 75 4.31 2.24 4.56
C GLY A 75 3.01 3.04 4.54
N LEU A 76 2.28 3.00 3.42
CA LEU A 76 0.98 3.67 3.27
C LEU A 76 -0.05 3.10 4.26
N THR A 77 -0.20 1.78 4.33
CA THR A 77 -1.11 1.16 5.31
C THR A 77 -0.73 1.53 6.74
N ALA A 78 0.55 1.42 7.12
CA ALA A 78 1.03 1.78 8.45
C ALA A 78 0.76 3.25 8.82
N PHE A 79 0.85 4.17 7.84
CA PHE A 79 0.46 5.57 8.01
C PHE A 79 -1.05 5.72 8.30
N HIS A 80 -1.93 5.10 7.51
CA HIS A 80 -3.37 5.15 7.74
C HIS A 80 -3.79 4.50 9.06
N THR A 81 -3.20 3.35 9.42
CA THR A 81 -3.37 2.69 10.72
C THR A 81 -2.98 3.63 11.87
N SER A 82 -1.86 4.36 11.74
CA SER A 82 -1.42 5.36 12.72
C SER A 82 -2.39 6.52 12.84
N LYS A 83 -2.90 7.03 11.71
CA LYS A 83 -3.87 8.13 11.66
C LYS A 83 -5.19 7.73 12.33
N LEU A 84 -5.71 6.54 12.05
CA LEU A 84 -6.92 6.01 12.70
C LEU A 84 -6.74 5.86 14.21
N ALA A 85 -5.60 5.31 14.66
CA ALA A 85 -5.29 5.21 16.08
C ALA A 85 -5.17 6.59 16.75
N ALA A 86 -4.62 7.60 16.06
CA ALA A 86 -4.57 8.98 16.55
C ALA A 86 -5.98 9.60 16.67
N THR A 87 -6.84 9.41 15.66
CA THR A 87 -8.25 9.81 15.69
C THR A 87 -8.96 9.19 16.89
N LEU A 88 -8.88 7.86 17.07
CA LEU A 88 -9.51 7.17 18.19
C LEU A 88 -9.06 7.72 19.56
N ARG A 89 -7.76 8.03 19.74
CA ARG A 89 -7.23 8.65 20.98
C ARG A 89 -7.82 10.04 21.26
N LEU A 90 -8.22 10.81 20.23
CA LEU A 90 -8.83 12.13 20.39
C LEU A 90 -10.30 12.04 20.80
N TYR A 91 -11.06 11.08 20.24
CA TYR A 91 -12.50 10.95 20.50
C TYR A 91 -12.84 10.13 21.76
N ALA A 92 -12.01 9.15 22.14
CA ALA A 92 -12.30 8.23 23.24
C ALA A 92 -12.64 8.92 24.59
N PRO A 93 -11.90 9.95 25.05
CA PRO A 93 -12.12 10.52 26.38
C PRO A 93 -13.39 11.37 26.52
N SER A 94 -13.96 11.86 25.40
CA SER A 94 -14.97 12.91 25.41
C SER A 94 -16.38 12.46 25.04
N GLU A 95 -16.53 11.46 24.15
CA GLU A 95 -17.84 11.13 23.58
C GLU A 95 -18.44 9.81 24.07
N LEU A 96 -17.62 8.81 24.43
CA LEU A 96 -18.09 7.43 24.69
C LEU A 96 -17.35 6.75 25.87
N PRO A 97 -17.48 7.25 27.11
CA PRO A 97 -16.73 6.75 28.27
C PRO A 97 -17.00 5.27 28.60
N GLU A 98 -18.23 4.77 28.37
CA GLU A 98 -18.58 3.35 28.51
C GLU A 98 -17.86 2.43 27.50
N HIS A 99 -17.32 2.98 26.41
CA HIS A 99 -16.60 2.24 25.38
C HIS A 99 -15.08 2.39 25.46
N GLN A 100 -14.56 3.21 26.38
CA GLN A 100 -13.12 3.47 26.57
C GLN A 100 -12.26 2.16 26.56
N PRO A 101 -12.60 1.08 27.29
CA PRO A 101 -11.77 -0.15 27.26
C PRO A 101 -11.81 -0.90 25.93
N GLY A 102 -12.87 -0.70 25.13
CA GLY A 102 -12.96 -1.22 23.77
C GLY A 102 -12.09 -0.43 22.80
N ILE A 103 -12.13 0.90 22.90
CA ILE A 103 -11.35 1.82 22.06
C ILE A 103 -9.85 1.67 22.34
N GLU A 104 -9.43 1.54 23.60
CA GLU A 104 -8.04 1.26 23.98
C GLU A 104 -7.52 -0.05 23.39
N ARG A 105 -8.33 -1.13 23.41
CA ARG A 105 -7.98 -2.39 22.74
C ARG A 105 -7.85 -2.23 21.22
N ALA A 106 -8.76 -1.49 20.59
CA ALA A 106 -8.68 -1.21 19.16
C ALA A 106 -7.41 -0.43 18.80
N ILE A 107 -7.05 0.60 19.57
CA ILE A 107 -5.81 1.36 19.42
C ILE A 107 -4.59 0.45 19.53
N GLY A 108 -4.53 -0.42 20.55
CA GLY A 108 -3.42 -1.37 20.73
C GLY A 108 -3.27 -2.37 19.57
N LEU A 109 -4.40 -2.83 19.00
CA LEU A 109 -4.38 -3.69 17.80
C LEU A 109 -3.88 -2.94 16.55
N LEU A 110 -4.27 -1.67 16.38
CA LEU A 110 -3.78 -0.83 15.29
C LEU A 110 -2.27 -0.55 15.43
N ASP A 111 -1.78 -0.21 16.62
CA ASP A 111 -0.35 0.00 16.85
C ASP A 111 0.48 -1.28 16.57
N LEU A 112 0.00 -2.45 17.02
CA LEU A 112 0.63 -3.75 16.75
C LEU A 112 0.65 -4.07 15.24
N HIS A 113 -0.45 -3.82 14.55
CA HIS A 113 -0.56 -4.06 13.11
C HIS A 113 0.41 -3.17 12.30
N LYS A 114 0.52 -1.89 12.66
CA LYS A 114 1.52 -0.96 12.12
C LYS A 114 2.95 -1.50 12.29
N GLU A 115 3.29 -2.03 13.47
CA GLU A 115 4.61 -2.61 13.72
C GLU A 115 4.88 -3.88 12.89
N GLN A 116 3.86 -4.73 12.68
CA GLN A 116 3.97 -5.91 11.82
C GLN A 116 4.21 -5.54 10.35
N LEU A 117 3.46 -4.56 9.82
CA LEU A 117 3.63 -4.03 8.46
C LEU A 117 5.03 -3.45 8.24
N LEU A 118 5.48 -2.57 9.14
CA LEU A 118 6.81 -1.95 9.07
C LEU A 118 7.96 -2.96 9.26
N ALA A 119 7.73 -4.05 9.98
CA ALA A 119 8.68 -5.15 10.12
C ALA A 119 8.69 -6.12 8.91
N GLY A 120 7.87 -5.88 7.88
CA GLY A 120 7.71 -6.78 6.74
C GLY A 120 7.08 -8.14 7.11
N ARG A 121 6.43 -8.24 8.28
CA ARG A 121 5.77 -9.47 8.76
C ARG A 121 4.31 -9.50 8.33
N TRP A 122 4.14 -9.71 7.03
CA TRP A 122 2.85 -9.99 6.41
C TRP A 122 2.42 -11.41 6.79
N THR A 123 1.36 -11.54 7.60
CA THR A 123 0.65 -12.81 7.75
C THR A 123 -0.43 -12.94 6.68
N ASP A 124 -0.85 -14.16 6.35
CA ASP A 124 -1.93 -14.40 5.40
C ASP A 124 -3.24 -13.72 5.83
N ASP A 125 -3.45 -13.56 7.14
CA ASP A 125 -4.59 -12.82 7.70
C ASP A 125 -4.52 -11.33 7.39
N VAL A 126 -3.34 -10.72 7.56
CA VAL A 126 -3.08 -9.32 7.22
C VAL A 126 -3.26 -9.09 5.71
N GLN A 127 -2.73 -9.99 4.89
CA GLN A 127 -2.88 -9.90 3.43
C GLN A 127 -4.36 -10.04 3.02
N ARG A 128 -5.09 -11.04 3.54
CA ARG A 128 -6.54 -11.20 3.28
C ARG A 128 -7.36 -10.00 3.73
N MET A 129 -7.07 -9.45 4.92
CA MET A 129 -7.75 -8.26 5.43
C MET A 129 -7.51 -7.05 4.53
N LEU A 130 -6.27 -6.82 4.09
CA LEU A 130 -5.96 -5.69 3.21
C LEU A 130 -6.56 -5.85 1.81
N THR A 131 -6.56 -7.05 1.23
CA THR A 131 -7.26 -7.33 -0.01
C THR A 131 -8.78 -7.10 0.13
N ALA A 132 -9.39 -7.50 1.25
CA ALA A 132 -10.81 -7.26 1.51
C ALA A 132 -11.14 -5.77 1.71
N MET A 133 -10.29 -5.03 2.44
CA MET A 133 -10.43 -3.58 2.63
C MET A 133 -10.27 -2.82 1.31
N LEU A 134 -9.25 -3.15 0.51
CA LEU A 134 -9.06 -2.57 -0.81
C LEU A 134 -10.26 -2.86 -1.72
N GLY A 135 -10.76 -4.10 -1.74
CA GLY A 135 -11.98 -4.45 -2.46
C GLY A 135 -13.18 -3.59 -2.05
N ALA A 136 -13.46 -3.48 -0.75
CA ALA A 136 -14.57 -2.68 -0.23
C ALA A 136 -14.44 -1.18 -0.55
N VAL A 137 -13.24 -0.59 -0.42
CA VAL A 137 -12.99 0.81 -0.76
C VAL A 137 -13.14 1.06 -2.26
N LEU A 138 -12.65 0.14 -3.11
CA LEU A 138 -12.81 0.24 -4.56
C LEU A 138 -14.27 0.07 -4.99
N ASP A 139 -15.03 -0.84 -4.37
CA ASP A 139 -16.47 -1.01 -4.60
C ASP A 139 -17.27 0.23 -4.19
N GLU A 140 -16.99 0.81 -3.02
CA GLU A 140 -17.68 2.01 -2.52
C GLU A 140 -17.33 3.25 -3.36
N THR A 141 -16.05 3.41 -3.73
CA THR A 141 -15.59 4.47 -4.64
C THR A 141 -16.24 4.33 -6.02
N SER A 142 -16.29 3.10 -6.56
CA SER A 142 -17.00 2.80 -7.82
C SER A 142 -18.50 3.11 -7.72
N ALA A 143 -19.13 2.82 -6.58
CA ALA A 143 -20.53 3.12 -6.34
C ALA A 143 -20.82 4.61 -6.12
N SER A 144 -19.84 5.42 -5.69
CA SER A 144 -19.94 6.89 -5.74
C SER A 144 -19.80 7.40 -7.16
N LEU A 145 -18.72 7.04 -7.86
CA LEU A 145 -18.46 7.48 -9.23
C LEU A 145 -19.62 7.15 -10.20
N ARG A 146 -20.32 6.02 -10.00
CA ARG A 146 -21.58 5.69 -10.71
C ARG A 146 -22.74 6.62 -10.40
N ARG A 147 -22.91 7.07 -9.15
CA ARG A 147 -23.95 8.03 -8.76
C ARG A 147 -23.66 9.42 -9.33
N ASP A 148 -22.38 9.77 -9.38
CA ASP A 148 -21.89 11.08 -9.81
C ASP A 148 -21.73 11.18 -11.34
N GLY A 149 -22.08 10.12 -12.09
CA GLY A 149 -22.16 10.11 -13.55
C GLY A 149 -20.84 9.84 -14.29
N PHE A 150 -19.77 9.48 -13.58
CA PHE A 150 -18.48 9.16 -14.19
C PHE A 150 -18.50 7.80 -14.90
N GLY A 151 -17.87 7.74 -16.08
CA GLY A 151 -17.76 6.53 -16.89
C GLY A 151 -16.91 5.47 -16.20
N VAL A 152 -17.56 4.44 -15.66
CA VAL A 152 -16.87 3.37 -14.92
C VAL A 152 -15.92 2.54 -15.77
N ASP A 153 -16.04 2.58 -17.10
CA ASP A 153 -15.13 1.87 -17.99
C ASP A 153 -13.70 2.47 -17.92
N GLU A 154 -13.56 3.79 -17.76
CA GLU A 154 -12.26 4.47 -17.63
C GLU A 154 -11.59 4.18 -16.26
N VAL A 155 -12.39 4.14 -15.19
CA VAL A 155 -11.93 3.80 -13.84
C VAL A 155 -11.60 2.30 -13.76
N ALA A 156 -12.39 1.44 -14.41
CA ALA A 156 -12.11 0.02 -14.52
C ALA A 156 -10.83 -0.23 -15.32
N GLU A 157 -10.53 0.55 -16.37
CA GLU A 157 -9.28 0.42 -17.13
C GLU A 157 -8.06 0.81 -16.30
N ILE A 158 -8.13 1.92 -15.53
CA ILE A 158 -7.06 2.34 -14.59
C ILE A 158 -6.86 1.32 -13.46
N LEU A 159 -7.93 0.73 -12.93
CA LEU A 159 -7.86 -0.31 -11.89
C LEU A 159 -7.61 -1.73 -12.45
N SER A 160 -7.69 -1.92 -13.77
CA SER A 160 -7.33 -3.15 -14.47
C SER A 160 -5.84 -3.24 -14.78
N VAL A 161 -5.02 -2.30 -14.28
CA VAL A 161 -3.61 -2.61 -14.02
C VAL A 161 -3.60 -3.90 -13.19
N PRO A 162 -3.07 -5.01 -13.70
CA PRO A 162 -3.08 -6.24 -12.95
C PRO A 162 -2.17 -6.02 -11.73
N VAL A 163 -2.78 -5.86 -10.55
CA VAL A 163 -2.12 -6.15 -9.28
C VAL A 163 -1.59 -7.57 -9.46
N SER A 164 -0.28 -7.69 -9.71
CA SER A 164 0.32 -8.90 -10.25
C SER A 164 0.36 -9.99 -9.19
N SER A 165 -0.82 -10.57 -9.02
CA SER A 165 -1.14 -11.74 -8.21
C SER A 165 -0.54 -12.99 -8.84
N ALA A 166 -0.11 -12.87 -10.10
CA ALA A 166 0.78 -13.78 -10.80
C ALA A 166 2.27 -13.43 -10.55
N ALA A 167 2.65 -13.21 -9.30
CA ALA A 167 3.84 -13.90 -8.81
C ALA A 167 3.52 -15.41 -8.84
N VAL A 168 3.55 -15.98 -10.05
CA VAL A 168 3.60 -17.43 -10.24
C VAL A 168 4.75 -17.88 -9.35
N GLU A 169 4.46 -18.75 -8.38
CA GLU A 169 5.48 -19.30 -7.49
C GLU A 169 6.46 -20.11 -8.35
N GLN A 170 7.45 -19.42 -8.91
CA GLN A 170 8.53 -20.05 -9.64
C GLN A 170 9.18 -21.00 -8.65
N PRO A 171 9.16 -22.31 -8.89
CA PRO A 171 9.49 -23.30 -7.89
C PRO A 171 10.97 -23.12 -7.52
N ALA A 172 11.24 -22.50 -6.36
CA ALA A 172 12.53 -21.92 -5.99
C ALA A 172 13.73 -22.74 -6.49
N GLU A 173 14.62 -22.15 -7.28
CA GLU A 173 15.72 -22.89 -7.93
C GLU A 173 16.79 -23.39 -6.93
N ALA A 174 16.75 -22.91 -5.69
CA ALA A 174 17.67 -23.27 -4.61
C ALA A 174 16.95 -23.58 -3.30
N CYS A 175 17.58 -24.42 -2.47
CA CYS A 175 17.09 -24.80 -1.15
C CYS A 175 17.06 -23.60 -0.18
N GLY A 176 15.93 -23.37 0.49
CA GLY A 176 15.75 -22.27 1.44
C GLY A 176 16.72 -22.28 2.64
N LYS A 177 17.11 -23.47 3.12
CA LYS A 177 18.03 -23.65 4.28
C LYS A 177 19.50 -23.47 3.91
N CYS A 178 19.99 -24.13 2.87
CA CYS A 178 21.43 -24.14 2.52
C CYS A 178 21.80 -23.27 1.30
N ARG A 179 20.82 -22.66 0.62
CA ARG A 179 20.97 -21.79 -0.57
C ARG A 179 21.70 -22.43 -1.76
N ARG A 180 21.90 -23.75 -1.77
CA ARG A 180 22.44 -24.49 -2.91
C ARG A 180 21.35 -24.70 -3.97
N PRO A 181 21.67 -24.62 -5.27
CA PRO A 181 20.74 -24.95 -6.34
C PRO A 181 20.30 -26.42 -6.23
N PHE A 182 19.06 -26.69 -6.64
CA PHE A 182 18.55 -28.06 -6.72
C PHE A 182 19.22 -28.82 -7.87
N ASP A 183 19.61 -30.07 -7.60
CA ASP A 183 20.12 -30.99 -8.62
C ASP A 183 19.14 -32.18 -8.75
N PRO A 184 18.28 -32.21 -9.79
CA PRO A 184 17.34 -33.31 -9.98
C PRO A 184 18.01 -34.63 -10.37
N ALA A 185 19.30 -34.63 -10.74
CA ALA A 185 20.07 -35.83 -11.02
C ALA A 185 20.77 -36.41 -9.78
N ASP A 186 20.86 -35.67 -8.65
CA ASP A 186 21.43 -36.18 -7.40
C ASP A 186 20.43 -37.12 -6.70
N THR A 187 20.49 -38.40 -7.06
CA THR A 187 19.61 -39.46 -6.56
C THR A 187 19.94 -39.97 -5.16
N ARG A 188 21.00 -39.46 -4.52
CA ARG A 188 21.39 -39.85 -3.16
C ARG A 188 20.31 -39.47 -2.13
N HIS A 189 20.34 -40.12 -0.97
CA HIS A 189 19.42 -39.80 0.13
C HIS A 189 19.74 -38.41 0.68
N ASP A 190 20.99 -38.15 1.06
CA ASP A 190 21.55 -36.85 1.43
C ASP A 190 21.71 -35.87 0.24
N GLY A 191 20.95 -36.11 -0.82
CA GLY A 191 21.09 -35.46 -2.12
C GLY A 191 20.69 -33.98 -2.14
N ARG A 192 21.16 -33.29 -3.19
CA ARG A 192 20.76 -31.93 -3.57
C ARG A 192 19.43 -31.87 -4.32
N ALA A 193 18.83 -33.02 -4.65
CA ALA A 193 17.47 -33.06 -5.17
C ALA A 193 16.46 -32.44 -4.19
N ARG A 194 15.35 -31.91 -4.71
CA ARG A 194 14.24 -31.41 -3.88
C ARG A 194 13.58 -32.55 -3.12
N TYR A 195 13.16 -32.28 -1.88
CA TYR A 195 12.33 -33.19 -1.11
C TYR A 195 10.85 -32.90 -1.39
N ALA A 196 10.21 -33.76 -2.18
CA ALA A 196 8.84 -33.57 -2.67
C ALA A 196 8.64 -32.14 -3.25
N GLU A 197 7.55 -31.47 -2.89
CA GLU A 197 7.23 -30.10 -3.31
C GLU A 197 7.81 -29.02 -2.38
N THR A 198 8.54 -29.40 -1.32
CA THR A 198 9.04 -28.46 -0.31
C THR A 198 10.14 -27.53 -0.86
N PRO A 199 10.36 -26.35 -0.26
CA PRO A 199 11.48 -25.46 -0.62
C PRO A 199 12.85 -25.96 -0.14
N TYR A 200 12.99 -27.25 0.24
CA TYR A 200 14.18 -27.82 0.86
C TYR A 200 14.76 -29.02 0.08
N CYS A 201 16.08 -29.20 0.14
CA CYS A 201 16.72 -30.38 -0.44
C CYS A 201 16.70 -31.55 0.55
N ARG A 202 16.80 -32.79 0.03
CA ARG A 202 16.71 -34.02 0.83
C ARG A 202 17.67 -34.03 2.01
N GLY A 203 18.97 -33.79 1.76
CA GLY A 203 19.96 -33.71 2.85
C GLY A 203 19.72 -32.60 3.88
N CYS A 204 18.93 -31.57 3.58
CA CYS A 204 18.53 -30.56 4.58
C CYS A 204 17.36 -31.01 5.47
N ILE A 205 16.47 -31.83 4.93
CA ILE A 205 15.32 -32.48 5.59
C ILE A 205 15.82 -33.62 6.47
N ASP A 206 16.69 -34.49 5.96
CA ASP A 206 17.31 -35.57 6.73
C ASP A 206 17.99 -35.02 7.99
N LEU A 207 18.69 -33.88 7.88
CA LEU A 207 19.27 -33.15 9.02
C LEU A 207 18.26 -32.45 9.98
N CYS A 208 16.94 -32.39 9.70
CA CYS A 208 15.85 -32.05 10.67
C CYS A 208 15.01 -33.29 11.06
N HIS A 209 15.44 -34.48 10.62
CA HIS A 209 15.00 -35.77 11.17
C HIS A 209 16.06 -36.43 12.07
N GLU A 210 17.36 -36.23 11.80
CA GLU A 210 18.49 -36.73 12.61
C GLU A 210 18.80 -35.85 13.84
N ALA A 211 18.29 -34.62 13.87
CA ALA A 211 18.43 -33.72 15.01
C ALA A 211 17.55 -34.16 16.20
N ASP A 212 17.80 -33.62 17.39
CA ASP A 212 17.01 -33.97 18.57
C ASP A 212 15.56 -33.46 18.48
N ALA A 213 14.67 -34.07 19.27
CA ALA A 213 13.23 -33.76 19.26
C ALA A 213 12.88 -32.34 19.73
N PHE A 214 13.90 -31.53 20.10
CA PHE A 214 13.77 -30.17 20.60
C PHE A 214 14.47 -29.13 19.71
N HIS A 215 15.06 -29.53 18.58
CA HIS A 215 15.72 -28.57 17.69
C HIS A 215 14.71 -27.63 17.02
N CYS A 216 15.00 -26.33 17.06
CA CYS A 216 14.24 -25.33 16.29
C CYS A 216 15.03 -24.97 15.02
N CYS A 217 14.52 -25.32 13.85
CA CYS A 217 15.08 -24.88 12.57
C CYS A 217 14.00 -24.51 11.56
N VAL A 218 14.35 -23.76 10.50
CA VAL A 218 13.42 -23.21 9.50
C VAL A 218 12.52 -24.24 8.79
N ILE A 219 12.87 -25.52 8.84
CA ILE A 219 12.07 -26.63 8.28
C ILE A 219 11.01 -27.12 9.28
N CYS A 220 11.40 -27.12 10.56
CA CYS A 220 10.70 -27.72 11.68
C CYS A 220 10.00 -26.61 12.53
N GLN A 221 9.60 -25.48 11.91
CA GLN A 221 8.90 -24.33 12.54
C GLN A 221 7.39 -24.57 12.67
#